data_AF-A0A1B6E4Y5-F1
#
_entry.id   AF-A0A1B6E4Y5-F1
#
_cell.length_a   1.000
_cell.length_b   1.000
_cell.length_c   1.000
_cell.angle_alpha   90.00
_cell.angle_beta   90.00
_cell.angle_gamma   90.00
#
_symmetry.space_group_name_H-M   'P 1'
#
loop_
_entity.id
_entity.type
_entity.pdbx_description
1 polymer ?
#
loop_
_entity_poly.entity_id
_entity_poly.type
_entity_poly.pdbx_seq_one_letter_code
_entity_poly.pdbx_strand_id
1 'polypeptide(L)'
;MQGTADLSVVFYIIFILNTGKSGAQNELSQVKTVRDLYNTTSCVDPPYTCPHPRIQFYLYTRYTQEEPDLLDTTDLNSLYASHFNPSHPTKVIIHGFQGGRIYAPSTDLRDAYFQHGDYNIIIVDYSTLVRLPCLNQVEWSPRFCAECIAQMVSYLASHPRGVPPHKLHLMGYSIGAHIAGLTANYVTDGKLGRITGLDPTIIFYMGSNFSRDLDPTDAHFVDVIHTGAGILGQWGPNGHADYYVNGGTSQPGCYSNSIIKTLSCDHTKVTPYFIESII
;
A
#
# COMPACT_ATOMS: atom_id res chain seq x y z
N MET A 1 -4.88 32.50 -2.11
CA MET A 1 -6.12 32.13 -2.81
C MET A 1 -5.84 30.82 -3.53
N GLN A 2 -6.12 29.70 -2.88
CA GLN A 2 -5.71 28.35 -3.30
C GLN A 2 -6.80 27.40 -2.84
N GLY A 3 -7.27 26.49 -3.71
CA GLY A 3 -8.06 25.33 -3.25
C GLY A 3 -9.47 25.14 -3.81
N THR A 4 -9.73 25.32 -5.11
CA THR A 4 -11.01 24.85 -5.71
C THR A 4 -10.90 24.15 -7.06
N ALA A 5 -9.71 24.07 -7.67
CA ALA A 5 -9.49 23.30 -8.90
C ALA A 5 -8.71 22.02 -8.54
N ASP A 6 -9.40 20.92 -8.21
CA ASP A 6 -8.88 19.53 -8.41
C ASP A 6 -9.80 18.42 -7.86
N LEU A 7 -10.79 18.74 -7.03
CA LEU A 7 -11.71 17.72 -6.48
C LEU A 7 -12.58 17.04 -7.57
N SER A 8 -12.90 17.74 -8.66
CA SER A 8 -13.68 17.22 -9.77
C SER A 8 -12.93 16.18 -10.61
N VAL A 9 -11.62 16.35 -10.82
CA VAL A 9 -10.81 15.41 -11.61
C VAL A 9 -10.58 14.11 -10.83
N VAL A 10 -10.23 14.22 -9.54
CA VAL A 10 -10.10 13.08 -8.62
C VAL A 10 -11.42 12.29 -8.53
N PHE A 11 -12.56 12.98 -8.48
CA PHE A 11 -13.87 12.33 -8.51
C PHE A 11 -14.14 11.56 -9.80
N TYR A 12 -13.90 12.16 -10.96
CA TYR A 12 -14.14 11.49 -12.25
C TYR A 12 -13.23 10.26 -12.42
N ILE A 13 -11.98 10.36 -11.96
CA ILE A 13 -11.03 9.25 -11.93
C ILE A 13 -11.54 8.13 -11.02
N ILE A 14 -11.88 8.42 -9.75
CA ILE A 14 -12.35 7.40 -8.79
C ILE A 14 -13.69 6.76 -9.19
N PHE A 15 -14.62 7.55 -9.73
CA PHE A 15 -15.95 7.07 -10.15
C PHE A 15 -15.88 6.14 -11.37
N ILE A 16 -15.00 6.39 -12.33
CA ILE A 16 -14.92 5.59 -13.58
C ILE A 16 -13.90 4.46 -13.52
N LEU A 17 -12.86 4.53 -12.67
CA LEU A 17 -11.95 3.40 -12.37
C LEU A 17 -12.72 2.14 -11.89
N ASN A 18 -13.96 2.31 -11.43
CA ASN A 18 -14.81 1.24 -10.91
C ASN A 18 -15.75 0.55 -11.91
N THR A 19 -15.73 0.92 -13.19
CA THR A 19 -16.65 0.35 -14.21
C THR A 19 -16.39 -1.12 -14.59
N GLY A 20 -15.62 -1.87 -13.81
CA GLY A 20 -15.22 -3.26 -14.11
C GLY A 20 -15.45 -4.32 -13.02
N LYS A 21 -15.95 -3.98 -11.83
CA LYS A 21 -16.20 -4.97 -10.74
C LYS A 21 -17.70 -5.10 -10.46
N SER A 22 -18.28 -6.29 -10.69
CA SER A 22 -19.73 -6.56 -10.57
C SER A 22 -20.31 -6.35 -9.16
N GLY A 23 -19.48 -6.30 -8.12
CA GLY A 23 -19.89 -5.97 -6.74
C GLY A 23 -19.98 -4.48 -6.43
N ALA A 24 -19.26 -3.61 -7.16
CA ALA A 24 -19.22 -2.16 -6.91
C ALA A 24 -20.45 -1.42 -7.48
N GLN A 25 -21.18 -2.03 -8.41
CA GLN A 25 -22.31 -1.39 -9.10
C GLN A 25 -23.48 -1.06 -8.18
N ASN A 26 -23.72 -1.85 -7.12
CA ASN A 26 -24.84 -1.59 -6.20
C ASN A 26 -24.55 -0.46 -5.20
N GLU A 27 -23.33 -0.35 -4.69
CA GLU A 27 -22.96 0.68 -3.71
C GLU A 27 -22.73 2.07 -4.35
N LEU A 28 -22.28 2.13 -5.61
CA LEU A 28 -22.08 3.38 -6.35
C LEU A 28 -23.38 4.00 -6.90
N SER A 29 -24.49 3.25 -6.93
CA SER A 29 -25.78 3.72 -7.46
C SER A 29 -26.36 4.93 -6.69
N GLN A 30 -25.86 5.20 -5.48
CA GLN A 30 -26.29 6.29 -4.59
C GLN A 30 -25.40 7.54 -4.67
N VAL A 31 -24.25 7.48 -5.36
CA VAL A 31 -23.27 8.59 -5.44
C VAL A 31 -23.58 9.45 -6.67
N LYS A 32 -24.09 10.67 -6.47
CA LYS A 32 -24.50 11.57 -7.56
C LYS A 32 -23.49 12.70 -7.82
N THR A 33 -22.65 13.05 -6.83
CA THR A 33 -21.68 14.16 -6.88
C THR A 33 -20.38 13.84 -6.12
N VAL A 34 -19.30 14.62 -6.36
CA VAL A 34 -18.05 14.55 -5.59
C VAL A 34 -18.26 14.61 -4.10
N ARG A 35 -19.14 15.52 -3.69
CA ARG A 35 -19.46 15.72 -2.29
C ARG A 35 -20.06 14.47 -1.66
N ASP A 36 -20.73 13.62 -2.42
CA ASP A 36 -21.33 12.38 -1.91
C ASP A 36 -20.27 11.29 -1.62
N LEU A 37 -19.08 11.35 -2.24
CA LEU A 37 -17.95 10.49 -1.85
C LEU A 37 -17.25 10.98 -0.57
N TYR A 38 -17.24 12.29 -0.34
CA TYR A 38 -16.64 12.90 0.84
C TYR A 38 -17.61 13.02 2.03
N ASN A 39 -18.93 12.94 1.79
CA ASN A 39 -19.99 12.99 2.78
C ASN A 39 -20.45 11.60 3.18
N THR A 40 -19.50 10.74 3.52
CA THR A 40 -19.74 9.36 3.94
C THR A 40 -19.38 9.18 5.40
N THR A 41 -20.19 8.41 6.14
CA THR A 41 -19.78 7.92 7.47
C THR A 41 -18.56 7.01 7.30
N SER A 42 -17.64 7.08 8.27
CA SER A 42 -16.47 6.18 8.29
C SER A 42 -16.93 4.73 8.16
N CYS A 43 -16.22 3.95 7.34
CA CYS A 43 -16.43 2.51 7.23
C CYS A 43 -15.81 1.74 8.41
N VAL A 44 -15.15 2.45 9.32
CA VAL A 44 -14.44 1.94 10.48
C VAL A 44 -14.89 2.70 11.72
N ASP A 45 -15.32 1.97 12.75
CA ASP A 45 -15.78 2.55 14.00
C ASP A 45 -14.59 2.85 14.94
N PRO A 46 -14.66 3.91 15.77
CA PRO A 46 -13.68 4.15 16.82
C PRO A 46 -13.73 3.05 17.91
N PRO A 47 -12.66 2.87 18.72
CA PRO A 47 -11.45 3.71 18.78
C PRO A 47 -10.43 3.40 17.68
N TYR A 48 -9.84 4.46 17.12
CA TYR A 48 -8.74 4.36 16.17
C TYR A 48 -7.41 4.16 16.90
N THR A 49 -7.25 2.98 17.49
CA THR A 49 -6.04 2.57 18.23
C THR A 49 -5.57 1.22 17.76
N CYS A 50 -4.25 1.01 17.75
CA CYS A 50 -3.64 -0.26 17.39
C CYS A 50 -3.44 -1.14 18.64
N PRO A 51 -3.61 -2.48 18.55
CA PRO A 51 -4.06 -3.24 17.37
C PRO A 51 -5.52 -2.95 17.03
N HIS A 52 -5.85 -2.99 15.74
CA HIS A 52 -7.21 -2.72 15.26
C HIS A 52 -7.74 -3.91 14.45
N PRO A 53 -8.94 -4.44 14.70
CA PRO A 53 -9.46 -5.65 14.04
C PRO A 53 -9.66 -5.51 12.53
N ARG A 54 -9.66 -4.27 12.01
CA ARG A 54 -9.76 -3.95 10.58
C ARG A 54 -8.41 -3.75 9.87
N ILE A 55 -7.30 -3.93 10.59
CA ILE A 55 -5.94 -3.92 10.03
C ILE A 55 -5.28 -5.22 10.48
N GLN A 56 -5.15 -6.17 9.54
CA GLN A 56 -4.72 -7.53 9.83
C GLN A 56 -3.42 -7.85 9.10
N PHE A 57 -2.58 -8.69 9.72
CA PHE A 57 -1.28 -9.08 9.20
C PHE A 57 -1.28 -10.56 8.86
N TYR A 58 -1.24 -10.88 7.57
CA TYR A 58 -1.29 -12.26 7.10
C TYR A 58 0.08 -12.72 6.63
N LEU A 59 0.63 -13.70 7.34
CA LEU A 59 1.91 -14.31 7.02
C LEU A 59 1.72 -15.45 6.02
N TYR A 60 2.38 -15.27 4.88
CA TYR A 60 2.59 -16.28 3.87
C TYR A 60 4.04 -16.75 3.92
N THR A 61 4.19 -18.07 3.85
CA THR A 61 5.46 -18.77 3.69
C THR A 61 5.29 -19.78 2.55
N ARG A 62 6.36 -20.52 2.23
CA ARG A 62 6.28 -21.65 1.29
C ARG A 62 5.11 -22.59 1.58
N TYR A 63 4.81 -22.80 2.86
CA TYR A 63 3.82 -23.77 3.35
C TYR A 63 2.41 -23.21 3.54
N THR A 64 2.27 -21.88 3.57
CA THR A 64 1.00 -21.19 3.90
C THR A 64 0.50 -20.30 2.76
N GLN A 65 0.78 -20.70 1.51
CA GLN A 65 0.37 -19.93 0.33
C GLN A 65 -1.14 -19.93 0.10
N GLU A 66 -1.81 -21.05 0.40
CA GLU A 66 -3.27 -21.22 0.28
C GLU A 66 -3.99 -20.69 1.53
N GLU A 67 -3.54 -21.10 2.72
CA GLU A 67 -4.07 -20.70 4.02
C GLU A 67 -2.96 -19.99 4.84
N PRO A 68 -2.96 -18.64 4.89
CA PRO A 68 -1.93 -17.90 5.62
C PRO A 68 -2.14 -17.94 7.14
N ASP A 69 -1.05 -17.81 7.88
CA ASP A 69 -1.11 -17.58 9.32
C ASP A 69 -1.57 -16.14 9.59
N LEU A 70 -2.61 -15.95 10.41
CA LEU A 70 -2.95 -14.64 10.93
C LEU A 70 -2.04 -14.31 12.12
N LEU A 71 -1.26 -13.24 12.01
CA LEU A 71 -0.41 -12.77 13.10
C LEU A 71 -1.21 -11.86 14.03
N ASP A 72 -1.46 -12.35 15.25
CA ASP A 72 -1.96 -11.55 16.36
C ASP A 72 -0.77 -10.90 17.07
N THR A 73 -0.63 -9.58 16.90
CA THR A 73 0.48 -8.81 17.47
C THR A 73 0.35 -8.57 18.98
N THR A 74 -0.73 -9.03 19.61
CA THR A 74 -0.92 -9.02 21.07
C THR A 74 -0.57 -10.32 21.75
N ASP A 75 -0.52 -11.42 21.00
CA ASP A 75 -0.19 -12.74 21.52
C ASP A 75 1.22 -13.14 21.08
N LEU A 76 2.15 -13.19 22.03
CA LEU A 76 3.51 -13.68 21.81
C LEU A 76 3.50 -15.09 21.18
N ASN A 77 2.53 -15.95 21.51
CA ASN A 77 2.48 -17.30 20.94
C ASN A 77 2.11 -17.31 19.46
N SER A 78 1.52 -16.23 18.93
CA SER A 78 1.10 -16.16 17.53
C SER A 78 2.29 -16.38 16.58
N LEU A 79 3.45 -15.74 16.83
CA LEU A 79 4.63 -15.95 15.98
C LEU A 79 5.25 -17.33 16.18
N TYR A 80 5.23 -17.87 17.41
CA TYR A 80 5.72 -19.22 17.70
C TYR A 80 4.91 -20.31 16.99
N ALA A 81 3.58 -20.17 16.98
CA ALA A 81 2.66 -21.10 16.35
C ALA A 81 2.60 -20.95 14.82
N SER A 82 3.00 -19.78 14.30
CA SER A 82 3.10 -19.53 12.86
C SER A 82 4.28 -20.25 12.20
N HIS A 83 4.27 -20.24 10.87
CA HIS A 83 5.35 -20.74 10.02
C HIS A 83 6.51 -19.74 9.85
N PHE A 84 6.53 -18.64 10.61
CA PHE A 84 7.60 -17.63 10.51
C PHE A 84 8.98 -18.23 10.76
N ASN A 85 9.91 -17.98 9.84
CA ASN A 85 11.29 -18.44 9.93
C ASN A 85 12.26 -17.24 9.90
N PRO A 86 12.94 -16.88 11.02
CA PRO A 86 13.83 -15.73 11.06
C PRO A 86 15.07 -15.84 10.15
N SER A 87 15.34 -17.02 9.59
CA SER A 87 16.42 -17.23 8.60
C SER A 87 16.01 -16.80 7.19
N HIS A 88 14.71 -16.67 6.91
CA HIS A 88 14.20 -16.24 5.61
C HIS A 88 14.03 -14.72 5.56
N PRO A 89 14.27 -14.06 4.41
CA PRO A 89 14.03 -12.63 4.29
C PRO A 89 12.55 -12.28 4.52
N THR A 90 12.30 -11.19 5.24
CA THR A 90 10.95 -10.75 5.60
C THR A 90 10.51 -9.55 4.77
N LYS A 91 9.38 -9.72 4.07
CA LYS A 91 8.81 -8.77 3.12
C LYS A 91 7.42 -8.38 3.60
N VAL A 92 7.12 -7.09 3.60
CA VAL A 92 5.81 -6.56 4.00
C VAL A 92 5.17 -5.92 2.78
N ILE A 93 4.04 -6.43 2.32
CA ILE A 93 3.31 -5.90 1.17
C ILE A 93 2.13 -5.07 1.65
N ILE A 94 2.05 -3.84 1.16
CA ILE A 94 1.02 -2.86 1.50
C ILE A 94 0.29 -2.47 0.20
N HIS A 95 -0.97 -2.89 0.08
CA HIS A 95 -1.76 -2.68 -1.13
C HIS A 95 -2.15 -1.20 -1.34
N GLY A 96 -2.90 -0.92 -2.41
CA GLY A 96 -3.38 0.43 -2.73
C GLY A 96 -4.86 0.65 -2.39
N PHE A 97 -5.44 1.73 -2.93
CA PHE A 97 -6.86 2.04 -2.81
C PHE A 97 -7.73 0.97 -3.48
N GLN A 98 -8.83 0.57 -2.83
CA GLN A 98 -9.68 -0.57 -3.21
C GLN A 98 -8.92 -1.90 -3.43
N GLY A 99 -7.73 -1.98 -2.83
CA GLY A 99 -6.95 -3.20 -2.75
C GLY A 99 -7.39 -4.09 -1.60
N GLY A 100 -6.61 -5.13 -1.38
CA GLY A 100 -6.81 -6.08 -0.28
C GLY A 100 -5.79 -7.19 -0.39
N ARG A 101 -5.82 -8.10 0.58
CA ARG A 101 -4.90 -9.24 0.62
C ARG A 101 -5.00 -10.15 -0.60
N ILE A 102 -6.22 -10.37 -1.09
CA ILE A 102 -6.52 -11.33 -2.16
C ILE A 102 -6.57 -10.71 -3.56
N TYR A 103 -6.15 -9.44 -3.70
CA TYR A 103 -6.18 -8.70 -4.95
C TYR A 103 -4.77 -8.27 -5.36
N ALA A 104 -4.55 -8.17 -6.67
CA ALA A 104 -3.35 -7.54 -7.21
C ALA A 104 -3.18 -6.10 -6.65
N PRO A 105 -1.94 -5.65 -6.38
CA PRO A 105 -0.68 -6.36 -6.65
C PRO A 105 -0.26 -7.33 -5.53
N SER A 106 -1.03 -7.49 -4.45
CA SER A 106 -0.64 -8.29 -3.27
C SER A 106 -0.34 -9.74 -3.61
N THR A 107 -1.26 -10.38 -4.34
CA THR A 107 -1.13 -11.77 -4.80
C THR A 107 0.05 -11.93 -5.75
N ASP A 108 0.17 -11.03 -6.72
CA ASP A 108 1.14 -11.15 -7.81
C ASP A 108 2.57 -11.00 -7.29
N LEU A 109 2.79 -10.05 -6.37
CA LEU A 109 4.07 -9.86 -5.69
C LEU A 109 4.43 -11.08 -4.83
N ARG A 110 3.48 -11.59 -4.04
CA ARG A 110 3.67 -12.77 -3.21
C ARG A 110 4.08 -13.97 -4.06
N ASP A 111 3.34 -14.23 -5.12
CA ASP A 111 3.53 -15.39 -6.00
C ASP A 111 4.88 -15.28 -6.74
N ALA A 112 5.25 -14.08 -7.19
CA ALA A 112 6.56 -13.83 -7.80
C ALA A 112 7.71 -14.17 -6.84
N TYR A 113 7.67 -13.69 -5.60
CA TYR A 113 8.74 -14.02 -4.65
C TYR A 113 8.84 -15.52 -4.37
N PHE A 114 7.71 -16.23 -4.23
CA PHE A 114 7.77 -17.68 -4.01
C PHE A 114 8.28 -18.46 -5.22
N GLN A 115 8.30 -17.90 -6.43
CA GLN A 115 8.99 -18.54 -7.56
C GLN A 115 10.52 -18.55 -7.40
N HIS A 116 11.09 -17.63 -6.61
CA HIS A 116 12.54 -17.42 -6.53
C HIS A 116 13.18 -17.81 -5.19
N GLY A 117 12.40 -18.12 -4.15
CA GLY A 117 12.96 -18.55 -2.88
C GLY A 117 11.97 -18.63 -1.74
N ASP A 118 12.48 -18.91 -0.55
CA ASP A 118 11.69 -18.97 0.66
C ASP A 118 11.74 -17.62 1.40
N TYR A 119 10.56 -17.11 1.74
CA TYR A 119 10.36 -15.79 2.31
C TYR A 119 9.33 -15.84 3.44
N ASN A 120 9.41 -14.88 4.36
CA ASN A 120 8.27 -14.50 5.19
C ASN A 120 7.59 -13.31 4.50
N ILE A 121 6.46 -13.53 3.83
CA ILE A 121 5.71 -12.46 3.16
C ILE A 121 4.51 -12.11 4.03
N ILE A 122 4.51 -10.92 4.61
CA ILE A 122 3.41 -10.40 5.42
C ILE A 122 2.60 -9.44 4.55
N ILE A 123 1.35 -9.77 4.27
CA ILE A 123 0.43 -8.87 3.56
C ILE A 123 -0.40 -8.13 4.60
N VAL A 124 -0.38 -6.80 4.56
CA VAL A 124 -1.20 -5.94 5.40
C VAL A 124 -2.58 -5.79 4.75
N ASP A 125 -3.62 -6.34 5.37
CA ASP A 125 -5.00 -6.13 4.92
C ASP A 125 -5.65 -5.02 5.75
N TYR A 126 -5.85 -3.88 5.09
CA TYR A 126 -6.57 -2.73 5.62
C TYR A 126 -7.65 -2.29 4.63
N SER A 127 -8.18 -3.23 3.82
CA SER A 127 -9.11 -2.98 2.71
C SER A 127 -10.32 -2.14 3.12
N THR A 128 -10.83 -2.28 4.34
CA THR A 128 -11.97 -1.49 4.84
C THR A 128 -11.62 -0.01 5.11
N LEU A 129 -10.33 0.32 5.24
CA LEU A 129 -9.81 1.67 5.43
C LEU A 129 -9.61 2.43 4.11
N VAL A 130 -9.68 1.75 2.96
CA VAL A 130 -9.45 2.32 1.63
C VAL A 130 -10.47 1.85 0.60
N ARG A 131 -11.76 1.80 0.98
CA ARG A 131 -12.86 1.38 0.11
C ARG A 131 -13.87 2.50 -0.15
N LEU A 132 -14.61 2.35 -1.23
CA LEU A 132 -15.82 3.14 -1.46
C LEU A 132 -17.02 2.54 -0.70
N PRO A 133 -18.04 3.36 -0.36
CA PRO A 133 -18.14 4.81 -0.63
C PRO A 133 -17.37 5.69 0.40
N CYS A 134 -16.71 5.10 1.39
CA CYS A 134 -15.98 5.81 2.45
C CYS A 134 -14.64 6.39 2.00
N LEU A 135 -14.65 7.36 1.09
CA LEU A 135 -13.42 7.97 0.57
C LEU A 135 -12.80 8.97 1.54
N ASN A 136 -13.60 9.68 2.34
CA ASN A 136 -13.13 10.73 3.25
C ASN A 136 -12.11 10.23 4.28
N GLN A 137 -12.19 8.96 4.68
CA GLN A 137 -11.24 8.37 5.62
C GLN A 137 -9.81 8.30 5.09
N VAL A 138 -9.59 8.41 3.78
CA VAL A 138 -8.23 8.48 3.20
C VAL A 138 -7.41 9.67 3.74
N GLU A 139 -8.04 10.70 4.30
CA GLU A 139 -7.33 11.81 4.94
C GLU A 139 -6.61 11.42 6.25
N TRP A 140 -7.08 10.38 6.96
CA TRP A 140 -6.54 9.97 8.26
C TRP A 140 -6.13 8.49 8.32
N SER A 141 -6.78 7.64 7.54
CA SER A 141 -6.60 6.19 7.55
C SER A 141 -5.19 5.72 7.15
N PRO A 142 -4.43 6.39 6.26
CA PRO A 142 -3.06 5.99 5.96
C PRO A 142 -2.13 6.10 7.17
N ARG A 143 -2.25 7.19 7.94
CA ARG A 143 -1.46 7.39 9.19
C ARG A 143 -1.85 6.37 10.24
N PHE A 144 -3.14 6.11 10.39
CA PHE A 144 -3.63 5.09 11.32
C PHE A 144 -3.15 3.68 10.93
N CYS A 145 -3.18 3.34 9.64
CA CYS A 145 -2.62 2.09 9.13
C CYS A 145 -1.12 1.99 9.40
N ALA A 146 -0.38 3.07 9.16
CA ALA A 146 1.06 3.15 9.41
C ALA A 146 1.43 2.92 10.89
N GLU A 147 0.64 3.47 11.82
CA GLU A 147 0.79 3.22 13.26
C GLU A 147 0.61 1.73 13.61
N CYS A 148 -0.39 1.07 13.04
CA CYS A 148 -0.62 -0.37 13.28
C CYS A 148 0.48 -1.23 12.63
N ILE A 149 0.99 -0.85 11.46
CA ILE A 149 2.15 -1.53 10.88
C ILE A 149 3.38 -1.33 11.76
N ALA A 150 3.61 -0.14 12.34
CA ALA A 150 4.71 0.09 13.26
C ALA A 150 4.57 -0.77 14.53
N GLN A 151 3.35 -0.95 15.06
CA GLN A 151 3.08 -1.90 16.14
C GLN A 151 3.46 -3.34 15.75
N MET A 152 3.16 -3.78 14.52
CA MET A 152 3.62 -5.08 14.01
C MET A 152 5.15 -5.15 13.89
N VAL A 153 5.80 -4.07 13.45
CA VAL A 153 7.27 -3.98 13.40
C VAL A 153 7.86 -4.13 14.81
N SER A 154 7.32 -3.45 15.81
CA SER A 154 7.74 -3.58 17.21
C SER A 154 7.49 -4.99 17.77
N TYR A 155 6.36 -5.62 17.40
CA TYR A 155 6.10 -7.01 17.73
C TYR A 155 7.18 -7.93 17.17
N LEU A 156 7.54 -7.81 15.89
CA LEU A 156 8.61 -8.61 15.29
C LEU A 156 9.99 -8.29 15.88
N ALA A 157 10.28 -7.02 16.19
CA ALA A 157 11.58 -6.60 16.71
C ALA A 157 11.83 -7.11 18.13
N SER A 158 10.79 -7.14 18.97
CA SER A 158 10.86 -7.58 20.37
C SER A 158 10.71 -9.10 20.54
N HIS A 159 10.18 -9.81 19.54
CA HIS A 159 9.93 -11.24 19.63
C HIS A 159 11.22 -12.08 19.46
N PRO A 160 11.48 -13.12 20.29
CA PRO A 160 12.69 -13.96 20.17
C PRO A 160 12.88 -14.70 18.83
N ARG A 161 11.76 -15.05 18.17
CA ARG A 161 11.73 -15.59 16.80
C ARG A 161 11.58 -14.55 15.69
N GLY A 162 11.47 -13.27 16.03
CA GLY A 162 11.23 -12.22 15.05
C GLY A 162 12.51 -11.70 14.39
N VAL A 163 12.42 -10.53 13.75
CA VAL A 163 13.54 -9.87 13.07
C VAL A 163 13.54 -8.38 13.36
N PRO A 164 14.73 -7.75 13.47
CA PRO A 164 14.81 -6.31 13.71
C PRO A 164 14.35 -5.49 12.48
N PRO A 165 13.98 -4.20 12.66
CA PRO A 165 13.44 -3.36 11.60
C PRO A 165 14.33 -3.27 10.34
N HIS A 166 15.65 -3.26 10.51
CA HIS A 166 16.61 -3.16 9.39
C HIS A 166 16.63 -4.41 8.47
N LYS A 167 16.01 -5.52 8.89
CA LYS A 167 15.83 -6.73 8.05
C LYS A 167 14.50 -6.76 7.31
N LEU A 168 13.63 -5.77 7.51
CA LEU A 168 12.35 -5.68 6.84
C LEU A 168 12.47 -4.94 5.50
N HIS A 169 11.77 -5.47 4.49
CA HIS A 169 11.55 -4.80 3.21
C HIS A 169 10.05 -4.53 3.03
N LEU A 170 9.65 -3.27 3.18
CA LEU A 170 8.28 -2.82 2.94
C LEU A 170 8.11 -2.47 1.46
N MET A 171 7.05 -2.96 0.83
CA MET A 171 6.70 -2.68 -0.57
C MET A 171 5.28 -2.14 -0.59
N GLY A 172 5.16 -0.86 -0.91
CA GLY A 172 3.87 -0.17 -0.92
C GLY A 172 3.46 0.22 -2.33
N TYR A 173 2.24 -0.11 -2.73
CA TYR A 173 1.67 0.30 -4.01
C TYR A 173 0.72 1.48 -3.87
N SER A 174 0.86 2.50 -4.73
CA SER A 174 -0.03 3.66 -4.74
C SER A 174 -0.04 4.34 -3.36
N ILE A 175 -1.19 4.46 -2.70
CA ILE A 175 -1.29 4.95 -1.32
C ILE A 175 -0.50 4.10 -0.31
N GLY A 176 -0.30 2.82 -0.58
CA GLY A 176 0.51 1.91 0.25
C GLY A 176 1.97 2.32 0.33
N ALA A 177 2.50 3.01 -0.69
CA ALA A 177 3.87 3.55 -0.66
C ALA A 177 4.02 4.62 0.43
N HIS A 178 3.03 5.51 0.54
CA HIS A 178 3.00 6.51 1.61
C HIS A 178 2.77 5.89 2.97
N ILE A 179 1.93 4.87 3.07
CA ILE A 179 1.75 4.13 4.33
C ILE A 179 3.08 3.50 4.77
N ALA A 180 3.86 2.93 3.85
CA ALA A 180 5.18 2.38 4.14
C ALA A 180 6.16 3.44 4.68
N GLY A 181 6.20 4.62 4.08
CA GLY A 181 6.99 5.75 4.57
C GLY A 181 6.52 6.24 5.94
N LEU A 182 5.21 6.50 6.07
CA LEU A 182 4.59 6.93 7.32
C LEU A 182 4.86 5.96 8.48
N THR A 183 4.97 4.66 8.23
CA THR A 183 5.32 3.67 9.27
C THR A 183 6.63 4.02 9.95
N ALA A 184 7.63 4.55 9.23
CA ALA A 184 8.92 4.93 9.78
C ALA A 184 8.81 5.97 10.90
N ASN A 185 7.84 6.88 10.83
CA ASN A 185 7.60 7.91 11.84
C ASN A 185 7.15 7.34 13.21
N TYR A 186 6.67 6.09 13.23
CA TYR A 186 6.15 5.44 14.43
C TYR A 186 7.03 4.28 14.93
N VAL A 187 8.03 3.85 14.15
CA VAL A 187 8.96 2.79 14.55
C VAL A 187 10.02 3.37 15.49
N THR A 188 10.08 2.85 16.72
CA THR A 188 11.06 3.27 17.74
C THR A 188 12.19 2.25 17.96
N ASP A 189 12.02 1.01 17.50
CA ASP A 189 12.95 -0.11 17.70
C ASP A 189 14.16 -0.13 16.73
N GLY A 190 14.30 0.91 15.91
CA GLY A 190 15.38 1.06 14.94
C GLY A 190 14.90 1.65 13.62
N LYS A 191 15.73 1.54 12.58
CA LYS A 191 15.42 2.06 11.23
C LYS A 191 15.01 0.93 10.30
N LEU A 192 13.98 1.16 9.48
CA LEU A 192 13.53 0.19 8.48
C LEU A 192 14.64 -0.10 7.47
N GLY A 193 14.73 -1.36 7.01
CA GLY A 193 15.77 -1.82 6.10
C GLY A 193 15.61 -1.23 4.71
N ARG A 194 14.50 -1.54 4.05
CA ARG A 194 14.18 -1.05 2.71
C ARG A 194 12.72 -0.71 2.58
N ILE A 195 12.42 0.39 1.89
CA ILE A 195 11.07 0.68 1.38
C ILE A 195 11.15 0.74 -0.14
N THR A 196 10.27 0.00 -0.83
CA THR A 196 10.04 0.18 -2.26
C THR A 196 8.68 0.82 -2.48
N GLY A 197 8.66 2.01 -3.07
CA GLY A 197 7.45 2.70 -3.50
C GLY A 197 7.10 2.32 -4.94
N LEU A 198 5.96 1.66 -5.13
CA LEU A 198 5.45 1.27 -6.44
C LEU A 198 4.40 2.29 -6.88
N ASP A 199 4.81 3.23 -7.73
CA ASP A 199 4.06 4.38 -8.24
C ASP A 199 3.30 5.13 -7.12
N PRO A 200 4.01 5.77 -6.15
CA PRO A 200 3.40 6.45 -5.00
C PRO A 200 2.38 7.49 -5.47
N THR A 201 1.17 7.48 -4.91
CA THR A 201 0.08 8.31 -5.48
C THR A 201 0.21 9.79 -5.14
N ILE A 202 0.01 10.66 -6.13
CA ILE A 202 -0.07 12.11 -5.88
C ILE A 202 -1.39 12.53 -5.21
N ILE A 203 -2.43 11.70 -5.32
CA ILE A 203 -3.76 12.01 -4.80
C ILE A 203 -3.68 12.02 -3.26
N PHE A 204 -4.04 13.15 -2.64
CA PHE A 204 -3.93 13.47 -1.20
C PHE A 204 -2.52 13.81 -0.68
N TYR A 205 -1.50 13.68 -1.53
CA TYR A 205 -0.09 13.96 -1.20
C TYR A 205 0.49 15.03 -2.13
N MET A 206 -0.33 16.02 -2.50
CA MET A 206 0.10 17.18 -3.28
C MET A 206 0.90 18.15 -2.41
N GLY A 207 2.17 18.35 -2.72
CA GLY A 207 3.06 19.28 -2.03
C GLY A 207 4.45 18.69 -1.82
N SER A 208 5.21 19.29 -0.90
CA SER A 208 6.53 18.80 -0.49
C SER A 208 6.55 18.57 1.03
N ASN A 209 5.52 17.91 1.55
CA ASN A 209 5.40 17.69 2.99
C ASN A 209 5.95 16.31 3.35
N PHE A 210 7.27 16.25 3.60
CA PHE A 210 7.96 15.03 4.00
C PHE A 210 7.34 14.33 5.22
N SER A 211 6.65 15.06 6.13
CA SER A 211 5.94 14.41 7.25
C SER A 211 4.67 13.62 6.88
N ARG A 212 4.30 13.64 5.59
CA ARG A 212 3.12 12.94 5.05
C ARG A 212 3.47 12.01 3.90
N ASP A 213 4.55 12.31 3.17
CA ASP A 213 4.89 11.65 1.93
C ASP A 213 5.95 10.56 2.19
N LEU A 214 6.18 9.70 1.21
CA LEU A 214 7.33 8.78 1.25
C LEU A 214 8.58 9.62 0.96
N ASP A 215 9.62 9.47 1.77
CA ASP A 215 10.89 10.17 1.55
C ASP A 215 12.13 9.32 1.89
N PRO A 216 13.34 9.73 1.44
CA PRO A 216 14.54 8.94 1.62
C PRO A 216 14.92 8.68 3.09
N THR A 217 14.44 9.49 4.03
CA THR A 217 14.75 9.33 5.45
C THR A 217 14.03 8.16 6.11
N ASP A 218 12.96 7.63 5.50
CA ASP A 218 12.07 6.61 6.08
C ASP A 218 12.72 5.22 6.25
N ALA A 219 13.76 4.89 5.48
CA ALA A 219 14.48 3.62 5.58
C ALA A 219 15.98 3.78 5.32
N HIS A 220 16.77 2.73 5.55
CA HIS A 220 18.18 2.72 5.14
C HIS A 220 18.33 2.82 3.62
N PHE A 221 17.36 2.29 2.88
CA PHE A 221 17.27 2.46 1.44
C PHE A 221 15.81 2.61 1.02
N VAL A 222 15.55 3.57 0.14
CA VAL A 222 14.21 3.84 -0.40
C VAL A 222 14.36 3.88 -1.90
N ASP A 223 13.70 2.99 -2.60
CA ASP A 223 13.66 2.96 -4.06
C ASP A 223 12.23 3.13 -4.56
N VAL A 224 12.06 3.97 -5.57
CA VAL A 224 10.73 4.33 -6.08
C VAL A 224 10.69 4.06 -7.57
N ILE A 225 9.62 3.41 -8.02
CA ILE A 225 9.38 3.16 -9.44
C ILE A 225 8.16 3.97 -9.86
N HIS A 226 8.35 4.84 -10.85
CA HIS A 226 7.35 5.74 -11.39
C HIS A 226 6.89 5.23 -12.76
N THR A 227 5.58 5.05 -12.92
CA THR A 227 4.95 4.63 -14.18
C THR A 227 3.76 5.48 -14.59
N GLY A 228 3.10 6.16 -13.64
CA GLY A 228 1.99 7.09 -13.84
C GLY A 228 2.24 8.49 -13.26
N ALA A 229 3.51 8.90 -13.16
CA ALA A 229 3.96 10.15 -12.54
C ALA A 229 3.34 11.40 -13.17
N GLY A 230 2.93 12.34 -12.32
CA GLY A 230 2.31 13.61 -12.71
C GLY A 230 0.82 13.49 -13.03
N ILE A 231 0.23 12.29 -12.91
CA ILE A 231 -1.20 12.08 -13.14
C ILE A 231 -1.85 11.36 -11.96
N LEU A 232 -1.45 10.11 -11.70
CA LEU A 232 -1.85 9.36 -10.51
C LEU A 232 -0.69 9.14 -9.54
N GLY A 233 0.54 9.10 -10.06
CA GLY A 233 1.79 9.03 -9.30
C GLY A 233 2.42 10.40 -9.02
N GLN A 234 3.21 10.50 -7.96
CA GLN A 234 4.03 11.69 -7.67
C GLN A 234 5.13 11.85 -8.74
N TRP A 235 5.45 13.11 -9.10
CA TRP A 235 6.50 13.40 -10.09
C TRP A 235 7.89 13.54 -9.46
N GLY A 236 7.94 14.15 -8.28
CA GLY A 236 9.21 14.44 -7.60
C GLY A 236 9.97 13.16 -7.22
N PRO A 237 11.29 13.26 -7.01
CA PRO A 237 12.03 12.17 -6.42
C PRO A 237 11.61 12.01 -4.95
N ASN A 238 11.29 10.77 -4.56
CA ASN A 238 10.82 10.41 -3.23
C ASN A 238 11.72 9.34 -2.57
N GLY A 239 12.78 8.89 -3.26
CA GLY A 239 13.67 7.86 -2.78
C GLY A 239 15.15 8.26 -2.81
N HIS A 240 15.98 7.33 -2.33
CA HIS A 240 17.41 7.33 -2.63
C HIS A 240 17.68 7.02 -4.10
N ALA A 241 16.80 6.23 -4.72
CA ALA A 241 16.81 5.92 -6.14
C ALA A 241 15.40 5.98 -6.71
N ASP A 242 15.20 6.78 -7.75
CA ASP A 242 13.92 6.95 -8.44
C ASP A 242 14.06 6.48 -9.90
N TYR A 243 13.22 5.53 -10.30
CA TYR A 243 13.21 4.91 -11.62
C TYR A 243 11.98 5.33 -12.40
N TYR A 244 12.16 6.10 -13.47
CA TYR A 244 11.08 6.58 -14.33
C TYR A 244 10.97 5.69 -15.57
N VAL A 245 10.18 4.61 -15.45
CA VAL A 245 10.06 3.61 -16.52
C VAL A 245 9.38 4.23 -17.73
N ASN A 246 10.00 4.11 -18.91
CA ASN A 246 9.52 4.74 -20.14
C ASN A 246 9.28 6.26 -20.02
N GLY A 247 10.07 6.94 -19.18
CA GLY A 247 9.89 8.38 -18.90
C GLY A 247 8.91 8.67 -17.75
N GLY A 248 8.29 7.65 -17.16
CA GLY A 248 7.60 7.71 -15.87
C GLY A 248 6.11 8.04 -15.91
N THR A 249 5.56 8.46 -17.05
CA THR A 249 4.15 8.94 -17.13
C THR A 249 3.25 8.11 -18.01
N SER A 250 3.78 7.52 -19.08
CA SER A 250 2.99 6.75 -20.04
C SER A 250 3.68 5.45 -20.39
N GLN A 251 2.95 4.35 -20.27
CA GLN A 251 3.49 3.01 -20.41
C GLN A 251 3.01 2.37 -21.72
N PRO A 252 3.92 1.65 -22.44
CA PRO A 252 3.55 0.90 -23.63
C PRO A 252 2.40 -0.08 -23.35
N GLY A 253 1.41 -0.09 -24.26
CA GLY A 253 0.24 -0.97 -24.18
C GLY A 253 -0.90 -0.45 -23.30
N CYS A 254 -0.78 0.74 -22.70
CA CYS A 254 -1.86 1.33 -21.89
C CYS A 254 -2.83 2.23 -22.66
N TYR A 255 -2.51 2.62 -23.90
CA TYR A 255 -3.38 3.46 -24.70
C TYR A 255 -4.77 2.83 -24.87
N SER A 256 -5.80 3.58 -24.47
CA SER A 256 -7.20 3.22 -24.60
C SER A 256 -8.03 4.42 -25.04
N ASN A 257 -9.17 4.17 -25.69
CA ASN A 257 -10.16 5.22 -25.99
C ASN A 257 -10.77 5.85 -24.72
N SER A 258 -10.56 5.24 -23.55
CA SER A 258 -10.91 5.80 -22.26
C SER A 258 -9.64 6.32 -21.58
N ILE A 259 -9.57 7.64 -21.37
CA ILE A 259 -8.48 8.28 -20.60
C ILE A 259 -8.28 7.55 -19.26
N ILE A 260 -9.36 7.14 -18.62
CA ILE A 260 -9.32 6.55 -17.28
C ILE A 260 -8.75 5.14 -17.31
N LYS A 261 -9.05 4.35 -18.35
CA LYS A 261 -8.37 3.06 -18.55
C LYS A 261 -6.89 3.25 -18.83
N THR A 262 -6.53 4.29 -19.60
CA THR A 262 -5.12 4.64 -19.86
C THR A 262 -4.39 4.96 -18.56
N LEU A 263 -4.90 5.91 -17.77
CA LEU A 263 -4.27 6.32 -16.50
C LEU A 263 -4.20 5.19 -15.47
N SER A 264 -5.26 4.40 -15.36
CA SER A 264 -5.27 3.20 -14.50
C SER A 264 -4.19 2.21 -14.91
N CYS A 265 -4.07 1.96 -16.21
CA CYS A 265 -3.06 1.07 -16.75
C CYS A 265 -1.64 1.60 -16.51
N ASP A 266 -1.40 2.89 -16.76
CA ASP A 266 -0.09 3.52 -16.52
C ASP A 266 0.30 3.40 -15.04
N HIS A 267 -0.63 3.63 -14.12
CA HIS A 267 -0.42 3.48 -12.67
C HIS A 267 -0.16 2.03 -12.25
N THR A 268 -0.90 1.06 -12.81
CA THR A 268 -0.77 -0.36 -12.44
C THR A 268 0.43 -1.06 -13.08
N LYS A 269 0.99 -0.51 -14.17
CA LYS A 269 2.13 -1.10 -14.89
C LYS A 269 3.40 -1.22 -14.06
N VAL A 270 3.53 -0.48 -12.96
CA VAL A 270 4.64 -0.64 -12.01
C VAL A 270 4.76 -2.06 -11.47
N THR A 271 3.63 -2.75 -11.28
CA THR A 271 3.60 -4.10 -10.69
C THR A 271 4.32 -5.14 -11.55
N PRO A 272 3.97 -5.35 -12.84
CA PRO A 272 4.69 -6.30 -13.67
C PRO A 272 6.18 -5.94 -13.85
N TYR A 273 6.54 -4.65 -13.96
CA TYR A 273 7.96 -4.26 -14.03
C TYR A 273 8.74 -4.64 -12.78
N PHE A 274 8.16 -4.42 -11.60
CA PHE A 274 8.80 -4.82 -10.36
C PHE A 274 8.86 -6.34 -10.23
N ILE A 275 7.80 -7.06 -10.59
CA ILE A 275 7.76 -8.53 -10.56
C ILE A 275 8.84 -9.13 -11.48
N GLU A 276 8.96 -8.65 -12.71
CA GLU A 276 9.99 -9.10 -13.66
C GLU A 276 11.41 -8.78 -13.18
N SER A 277 11.58 -7.84 -12.24
CA SER A 277 12.87 -7.51 -11.63
C SER A 277 13.26 -8.38 -10.43
N ILE A 278 12.38 -9.27 -9.97
CA ILE A 278 12.66 -10.19 -8.83
C ILE A 278 13.59 -11.36 -9.25
N ILE A 279 13.89 -11.48 -10.55
CA ILE A 279 14.74 -12.52 -11.17
C ILE A 279 16.19 -12.46 -10.69
#